data_AF-A0A2H0LFT5-F1
#
_entry.id   AF-A0A2H0LFT5-F1
#
_cell.length_a   1.000
_cell.length_b   1.000
_cell.length_c   1.000
_cell.angle_alpha   90.00
_cell.angle_beta   90.00
_cell.angle_gamma   90.00
#
_symmetry.space_group_name_H-M   'P 1'
#
loop_
_entity.id
_entity.type
_entity.pdbx_description
1 polymer ?
#
loop_
_entity_poly.entity_id
_entity_poly.type
_entity_poly.pdbx_seq_one_letter_code
_entity_poly.pdbx_strand_id
1 'polypeptide(L)'
;MGNPERPITLSECARITLAPDELITLTTPAGAEVDITRKAWGFYGTPSLNDRLPRFGLRAALVRDDGQKYFIHLVERAMQADFETYLKQQGYRVVLWLDDTEALKKLAG
;
A
#
# COMPACT_ATOMS: atom_id res chain seq x y z
N MET A 1 9.41 -11.01 -3.67
CA MET A 1 8.50 -12.17 -3.82
C MET A 1 8.51 -12.88 -2.49
N GLY A 2 7.33 -13.25 -1.98
CA GLY A 2 7.17 -13.77 -0.63
C GLY A 2 7.74 -15.17 -0.46
N ASN A 3 7.29 -15.87 0.58
CA ASN A 3 7.79 -17.19 0.91
C ASN A 3 7.56 -18.17 -0.26
N PRO A 4 8.62 -18.76 -0.86
CA PRO A 4 8.47 -19.70 -1.97
C PRO A 4 7.71 -20.97 -1.60
N GLU A 5 7.64 -21.33 -0.30
CA GLU A 5 6.88 -22.47 0.21
C GLU A 5 5.37 -22.17 0.34
N ARG A 6 4.96 -20.90 0.23
CA ARG A 6 3.56 -20.47 0.24
C ARG A 6 3.28 -19.58 -0.97
N PRO A 7 3.33 -20.16 -2.18
CA PRO A 7 3.20 -19.41 -3.42
C PRO A 7 1.80 -18.81 -3.53
N ILE A 8 1.75 -17.57 -4.03
CA ILE A 8 0.52 -16.87 -4.36
C ILE A 8 0.48 -16.73 -5.88
N THR A 9 -0.68 -17.02 -6.47
CA THR A 9 -0.92 -16.76 -7.90
C THR A 9 -1.56 -15.39 -8.04
N LEU A 10 -0.97 -14.52 -8.85
CA LEU A 10 -1.51 -13.20 -9.17
C LEU A 10 -1.96 -13.19 -10.63
N SER A 11 -3.12 -12.58 -10.89
CA SER A 11 -3.65 -12.37 -12.24
C SER A 11 -3.52 -10.89 -12.62
N GLU A 12 -3.05 -10.60 -13.82
CA GLU A 12 -3.06 -9.23 -14.35
C GLU A 12 -4.50 -8.86 -14.73
N CYS A 13 -5.09 -7.91 -14.00
CA CYS A 13 -6.46 -7.45 -14.28
C CYS A 13 -6.51 -6.34 -15.34
N ALA A 14 -5.47 -5.48 -15.40
CA ALA A 14 -5.40 -4.38 -16.35
C ALA A 14 -3.95 -3.91 -16.55
N ARG A 15 -3.65 -3.40 -17.75
CA ARG A 15 -2.44 -2.63 -18.05
C ARG A 15 -2.85 -1.31 -18.69
N ILE A 16 -2.54 -0.20 -18.04
CA ILE A 16 -3.00 1.14 -18.42
C ILE A 16 -1.78 2.02 -18.67
N THR A 17 -1.79 2.78 -19.77
CA THR A 17 -0.80 3.85 -20.03
C THR A 17 -1.46 5.19 -19.76
N LEU A 18 -0.85 6.00 -18.90
CA LEU A 18 -1.35 7.33 -18.55
C LEU A 18 -0.43 8.41 -19.15
N ALA A 19 -1.05 9.45 -19.72
CA ALA A 19 -0.38 10.70 -20.03
C ALA A 19 -0.11 11.50 -18.73
N PRO A 20 0.84 12.46 -18.74
CA PRO A 20 0.96 13.41 -17.64
C PRO A 20 -0.40 14.04 -17.30
N ASP A 21 -0.69 14.15 -16.00
CA ASP A 21 -1.92 14.70 -15.45
C ASP A 21 -3.17 13.82 -15.54
N GLU A 22 -3.00 12.55 -15.93
CA GLU A 22 -4.04 11.55 -15.82
C GLU A 22 -3.92 10.74 -14.52
N LEU A 23 -5.05 10.21 -14.07
CA LEU A 23 -5.21 9.48 -12.82
C LEU A 23 -6.07 8.24 -13.05
N ILE A 24 -5.74 7.17 -12.32
CA ILE A 24 -6.61 6.01 -12.15
C ILE A 24 -7.00 5.88 -10.67
N THR A 25 -8.22 5.42 -10.44
CA THR A 25 -8.72 5.07 -9.11
C THR A 25 -8.96 3.57 -9.08
N LEU A 26 -8.45 2.91 -8.04
CA LEU A 26 -8.74 1.52 -7.72
C LEU A 26 -9.70 1.50 -6.54
N THR A 27 -10.79 0.72 -6.64
CA THR A 27 -11.81 0.63 -5.61
C THR A 27 -12.01 -0.81 -5.12
N THR A 28 -12.48 -0.97 -3.88
CA THR A 28 -12.89 -2.27 -3.32
C THR A 28 -14.42 -2.35 -3.23
N PRO A 29 -15.03 -3.56 -3.18
CA PRO A 29 -16.47 -3.71 -2.93
C PRO A 29 -16.94 -3.09 -1.61
N ALA A 30 -16.04 -2.94 -0.63
CA ALA A 30 -16.32 -2.27 0.64
C ALA A 30 -16.28 -0.73 0.53
N GLY A 31 -15.99 -0.18 -0.65
CA GLY A 31 -15.95 1.26 -0.92
C GLY A 31 -14.61 1.92 -0.59
N ALA A 32 -13.54 1.15 -0.37
CA ALA A 32 -12.21 1.71 -0.20
C ALA A 32 -11.64 2.17 -1.54
N GLU A 33 -10.82 3.23 -1.54
CA GLU A 33 -10.29 3.84 -2.77
C GLU A 33 -8.81 4.22 -2.65
N VAL A 34 -8.05 4.02 -3.74
CA VAL A 34 -6.71 4.61 -3.92
C VAL A 34 -6.54 5.15 -5.32
N ASP A 35 -5.97 6.35 -5.39
CA ASP A 35 -5.65 7.02 -6.65
C ASP A 35 -4.16 6.96 -6.95
N ILE A 36 -3.80 6.68 -8.21
CA ILE A 36 -2.44 6.81 -8.74
C ILE A 36 -2.45 7.85 -9.86
N THR A 37 -1.69 8.91 -9.68
CA THR A 37 -1.57 10.01 -10.65
C THR A 37 -0.25 9.91 -11.42
N ARG A 38 -0.30 10.09 -12.73
CA ARG A 38 0.88 10.27 -13.59
C ARG A 38 1.25 11.75 -13.67
N LYS A 39 2.54 12.04 -13.55
CA LYS A 39 3.14 13.37 -13.82
C LYS A 39 4.30 13.20 -14.77
N ALA A 40 4.79 14.24 -15.44
CA ALA A 40 5.94 14.09 -16.36
C ALA A 40 7.15 13.34 -15.73
N TRP A 41 7.39 13.56 -14.42
CA TRP A 41 8.50 12.97 -13.66
C TRP A 41 8.25 11.57 -13.09
N GLY A 42 7.02 11.03 -13.10
CA GLY A 42 6.76 9.72 -12.47
C GLY A 42 5.30 9.48 -12.10
N PHE A 43 5.09 8.75 -11.01
CA PHE A 43 3.77 8.47 -10.42
C PHE A 43 3.80 8.77 -8.93
N TYR A 44 2.65 9.13 -8.37
CA TYR A 44 2.47 9.18 -6.93
C TYR A 44 1.04 8.80 -6.55
N GLY A 45 0.87 8.34 -5.31
CA GLY A 45 -0.45 8.17 -4.72
C GLY A 45 -1.02 9.53 -4.33
N THR A 46 -2.19 9.89 -4.85
CA THR A 46 -2.85 11.17 -4.53
C THR A 46 -3.30 11.31 -3.07
N PRO A 47 -3.79 10.26 -2.36
CA PRO A 47 -4.28 10.44 -1.00
C PRO A 47 -3.12 10.60 0.00
N SER A 48 -3.23 11.62 0.87
CA SER A 48 -2.33 11.80 2.00
C SER A 48 -2.42 10.60 2.95
N LEU A 49 -1.25 10.12 3.40
CA LEU A 49 -1.10 8.87 4.15
C LEU A 49 -1.85 8.90 5.50
N ASN A 50 -1.90 10.06 6.14
CA ASN A 50 -2.45 10.26 7.49
C ASN A 50 -3.77 11.05 7.52
N ASP A 51 -4.40 11.32 6.38
CA ASP A 51 -5.71 11.98 6.35
C ASP A 51 -6.64 11.40 5.26
N ARG A 52 -6.35 11.62 3.98
CA ARG A 52 -7.25 11.20 2.90
C ARG A 52 -7.32 9.68 2.76
N LEU A 53 -6.19 8.98 2.88
CA LEU A 53 -6.13 7.53 2.76
C LEU A 53 -6.97 6.82 3.87
N PRO A 54 -6.85 7.20 5.15
CA PRO A 54 -7.76 6.74 6.21
C PRO A 54 -9.25 6.97 5.95
N ARG A 55 -9.61 8.13 5.37
CA ARG A 55 -11.00 8.46 5.03
C ARG A 55 -11.55 7.56 3.92
N PHE A 56 -10.68 7.07 3.03
CA PHE A 56 -11.01 6.08 2.01
C PHE A 56 -10.86 4.63 2.49
N GLY A 57 -10.89 4.41 3.81
CA GLY A 57 -10.90 3.05 4.38
C GLY A 57 -9.57 2.32 4.35
N LEU A 58 -8.49 2.95 3.85
CA LEU A 58 -7.18 2.34 3.71
C LEU A 58 -6.18 2.87 4.73
N ARG A 59 -5.18 2.05 5.05
CA ARG A 59 -3.97 2.41 5.80
C ARG A 59 -2.75 2.02 4.97
N ALA A 60 -1.70 2.82 5.03
CA ALA A 60 -0.44 2.48 4.39
C ALA A 60 0.54 1.88 5.41
N ALA A 61 1.18 0.77 5.06
CA ALA A 61 2.24 0.15 5.84
C ALA A 61 3.54 0.14 5.03
N LEU A 62 4.62 0.64 5.62
CA LEU A 62 5.97 0.29 5.20
C LEU A 62 6.27 -1.12 5.70
N VAL A 63 6.42 -2.05 4.77
CA VAL A 63 6.67 -3.47 5.03
C VAL A 63 8.09 -3.79 4.60
N ARG A 64 8.74 -4.73 5.28
CA ARG A 64 10.00 -5.31 4.80
C ARG A 64 9.99 -6.82 4.82
N ASP A 65 10.75 -7.40 3.90
CA ASP A 65 11.10 -8.81 3.92
C ASP A 65 12.36 -9.08 4.75
N ASP A 66 12.67 -10.35 4.96
CA ASP A 66 13.89 -10.77 5.65
C ASP A 66 15.18 -10.43 4.87
N GLY A 67 15.07 -10.25 3.56
CA GLY A 67 16.13 -9.78 2.66
C GLY A 67 16.32 -8.26 2.65
N GLN A 68 15.69 -7.53 3.58
CA GLN A 68 15.78 -6.06 3.71
C GLN A 68 15.24 -5.27 2.52
N LYS A 69 14.36 -5.86 1.71
CA LYS A 69 13.59 -5.13 0.70
C LYS A 69 12.37 -4.51 1.36
N TYR A 70 12.06 -3.27 0.97
CA TYR A 70 10.95 -2.50 1.53
C TYR A 70 9.84 -2.32 0.50
N PHE A 71 8.60 -2.32 0.98
CA PHE A 71 7.39 -2.26 0.18
C PHE A 71 6.37 -1.33 0.84
N ILE A 72 5.48 -0.75 0.03
CA ILE A 72 4.28 -0.09 0.52
C ILE A 72 3.11 -1.02 0.30
N HIS A 73 2.41 -1.35 1.37
CA HIS A 73 1.16 -2.10 1.33
C HIS A 73 0.01 -1.18 1.74
N LEU A 74 -1.09 -1.24 1.00
CA LEU A 74 -2.34 -0.56 1.36
C LEU A 74 -3.31 -1.59 1.91
N VAL A 75 -3.86 -1.31 3.08
CA VAL A 75 -4.61 -2.28 3.88
C VAL A 75 -5.95 -1.68 4.24
N GLU A 76 -7.04 -2.36 3.89
CA GLU A 76 -8.36 -2.01 4.39
C GLU A 76 -8.36 -2.10 5.92
N ARG A 77 -8.85 -1.06 6.61
CA ARG A 77 -8.75 -0.96 8.08
C ARG A 77 -9.31 -2.18 8.81
N ALA A 78 -10.39 -2.76 8.29
CA ALA A 78 -11.02 -3.95 8.84
C ALA A 78 -10.21 -5.25 8.64
N MET A 79 -9.25 -5.26 7.71
CA MET A 79 -8.49 -6.45 7.28
C MET A 79 -7.09 -6.53 7.91
N GLN A 80 -6.79 -5.72 8.93
CA GLN A 80 -5.45 -5.67 9.54
C GLN A 80 -5.00 -7.03 10.08
N ALA A 81 -5.89 -7.79 10.74
CA ALA A 81 -5.56 -9.10 11.30
C ALA A 81 -5.18 -10.13 10.22
N ASP A 82 -5.95 -10.16 9.12
CA ASP A 82 -5.67 -11.02 7.98
C ASP A 82 -4.37 -10.62 7.28
N PHE A 83 -4.13 -9.31 7.17
CA PHE A 83 -2.88 -8.76 6.64
C PHE A 83 -1.66 -9.17 7.48
N GLU A 84 -1.73 -9.09 8.81
CA GLU A 84 -0.63 -9.52 9.69
C GLU A 84 -0.38 -11.03 9.58
N THR A 85 -1.44 -11.82 9.47
CA THR A 85 -1.35 -13.26 9.22
C THR A 85 -0.64 -13.54 7.89
N TYR A 86 -1.03 -12.83 6.82
CA TYR A 86 -0.39 -12.90 5.52
C TYR A 86 1.11 -12.56 5.59
N LEU A 87 1.48 -11.45 6.24
CA LEU A 87 2.88 -11.05 6.36
C LEU A 87 3.71 -12.13 7.05
N LYS A 88 3.23 -12.68 8.17
CA LYS A 88 3.90 -13.78 8.88
C LYS A 88 4.07 -15.00 7.98
N GLN A 89 3.06 -15.32 7.17
CA GLN A 89 3.15 -16.46 6.26
C GLN A 89 4.16 -16.25 5.14
N GLN A 90 4.33 -15.00 4.70
CA GLN A 90 5.20 -14.61 3.59
C GLN A 90 6.62 -14.19 4.02
N GLY A 91 6.96 -14.25 5.31
CA GLY A 91 8.28 -13.85 5.81
C GLY A 91 8.49 -12.33 5.80
N TYR A 92 7.40 -11.57 5.96
CA TYR A 92 7.40 -10.12 5.98
C TYR A 92 7.03 -9.58 7.37
N ARG A 93 7.35 -8.30 7.61
CA ARG A 93 6.93 -7.58 8.80
C ARG A 93 6.66 -6.11 8.52
N VAL A 94 5.73 -5.52 9.29
CA VAL A 94 5.52 -4.07 9.30
C VAL A 94 6.73 -3.40 9.96
N VAL A 95 7.28 -2.42 9.27
CA VAL A 95 8.31 -1.51 9.79
C VAL A 95 7.64 -0.32 10.46
N LEU A 96 6.67 0.26 9.75
CA LEU A 96 5.96 1.45 10.21
C LEU A 96 4.58 1.52 9.55
N TRP A 97 3.57 1.88 10.35
CA TRP A 97 2.29 2.35 9.85
C TRP A 97 2.41 3.81 9.47
N LEU A 98 2.23 4.12 8.18
CA LEU A 98 2.45 5.43 7.61
C LEU A 98 1.26 6.38 7.79
N ASP A 99 0.20 5.94 8.46
CA ASP A 99 -0.93 6.78 8.84
C ASP A 99 -0.80 7.35 10.26
N ASP A 100 0.20 6.92 11.04
CA ASP A 100 0.50 7.48 12.35
C ASP A 100 1.29 8.79 12.22
N THR A 101 0.61 9.91 12.47
CA THR A 101 1.20 11.26 12.36
C THR A 101 2.38 11.48 13.29
N GLU A 102 2.35 10.93 14.50
CA GLU A 102 3.45 11.11 15.46
C GLU A 102 4.67 10.28 15.05
N ALA A 103 4.44 9.09 14.50
CA ALA A 103 5.52 8.30 13.93
C ALA A 103 6.11 8.95 12.66
N LEU A 104 5.28 9.54 11.81
CA LEU A 104 5.75 10.31 10.64
C LEU A 104 6.55 11.54 11.03
N LYS A 105 6.13 12.30 12.06
CA LYS A 105 6.88 13.47 12.55
C LYS A 105 8.30 13.10 12.96
N LYS A 106 8.48 11.96 13.64
CA LYS A 106 9.81 11.46 14.03
C LYS A 106 10.72 11.13 12.84
N LEU A 107 10.15 10.85 11.66
CA LEU A 107 10.90 10.62 10.43
C LEU A 107 11.24 11.90 9.68
N ALA A 108 10.45 12.96 9.85
CA ALA A 108 10.57 14.20 9.09
C ALA A 108 11.72 15.11 9.58
N GLY A 109 12.28 14.85 10.77
CA GLY A 109 13.30 15.69 11.41
C GLY A 109 12.69 16.62 12.45
#